data_AF-A0A947DIG1-F1
#
_entry.id   AF-A0A947DIG1-F1
#
_cell.length_a   1.000
_cell.length_b   1.000
_cell.length_c   1.000
_cell.angle_alpha   90.00
_cell.angle_beta   90.00
_cell.angle_gamma   90.00
#
_symmetry.space_group_name_H-M   'P 1'
#
loop_
_entity.id
_entity.type
_entity.pdbx_description
1 polymer ?
#
loop_
_entity_poly.entity_id
_entity_poly.type
_entity_poly.pdbx_seq_one_letter_code
_entity_poly.pdbx_strand_id
1 'polypeptide(L)'
;MRRDSLFYRLFQKSPSLLFDLLPVSPSDAAAYRFDSVAIKEPKFEIDGVFLPPEGGDNRTVYFCEVQFQKDEKLYERLFGESFLYFYRQRHRFDDWQAVIIYPARTTEQTQTHPYRALLASDQVHRIYLDELGDPQDLPLGLGLILLTSANQTQATQQARTLVARAQQEITNTTEQQAIIELIITIMVYQFTHISRQEVEMILDIRLQDTRVYQEAREEGVQEGLAQERALLTRMLTRKVGKLSQSASLQVGQLSFRQLGDLGEALLEFQAMADLDTWLNQLTEKQTEVVKKLIQKLGALEASTSDQIKEISLSQLQLLEEAYKDFPSINDLTDWLQAQSKADATLS
;
A
#
# COMPACT_ATOMS: atom_id res chain seq x y z
N MET A 1 -14.35 -7.88 -7.94
CA MET A 1 -13.74 -6.67 -7.32
C MET A 1 -12.50 -6.95 -6.49
N ARG A 2 -12.53 -7.68 -5.35
CA ARG A 2 -11.32 -7.84 -4.50
C ARG A 2 -10.21 -8.72 -5.10
N ARG A 3 -10.55 -9.68 -5.96
CA ARG A 3 -9.56 -10.59 -6.60
C ARG A 3 -8.89 -9.91 -7.79
N ASP A 4 -9.68 -9.25 -8.62
CA ASP A 4 -9.21 -8.47 -9.78
C ASP A 4 -8.13 -7.45 -9.34
N SER A 5 -8.36 -6.71 -8.25
CA SER A 5 -7.39 -5.75 -7.73
C SER A 5 -6.07 -6.37 -7.21
N LEU A 6 -6.08 -7.64 -6.76
CA LEU A 6 -4.85 -8.34 -6.39
C LEU A 6 -4.02 -8.74 -7.61
N PHE A 7 -4.66 -9.09 -8.72
CA PHE A 7 -3.96 -9.36 -9.99
C PHE A 7 -3.27 -8.12 -10.52
N TYR A 8 -3.95 -6.97 -10.56
CA TYR A 8 -3.31 -5.76 -11.05
C TYR A 8 -2.16 -5.31 -10.15
N ARG A 9 -2.26 -5.50 -8.81
CA ARG A 9 -1.12 -5.28 -7.91
C ARG A 9 0.05 -6.23 -8.20
N LEU A 10 -0.25 -7.49 -8.52
CA LEU A 10 0.76 -8.48 -8.90
C LEU A 10 1.50 -8.04 -10.17
N PHE A 11 0.77 -7.64 -11.21
CA PHE A 11 1.36 -7.15 -12.45
C PHE A 11 2.08 -5.81 -12.30
N GLN A 12 1.59 -4.92 -11.43
CA GLN A 12 2.29 -3.67 -11.12
C GLN A 12 3.65 -3.91 -10.46
N LYS A 13 3.76 -4.92 -9.58
CA LYS A 13 5.02 -5.28 -8.93
C LYS A 13 5.93 -6.12 -9.83
N SER A 14 5.36 -7.00 -10.66
CA SER A 14 6.12 -7.91 -11.53
C SER A 14 5.42 -8.09 -12.88
N PRO A 15 5.60 -7.15 -13.83
CA PRO A 15 4.95 -7.19 -15.14
C PRO A 15 5.29 -8.43 -15.96
N SER A 16 6.49 -8.99 -15.77
CA SER A 16 6.97 -10.18 -16.48
C SER A 16 6.05 -11.39 -16.33
N LEU A 17 5.29 -11.47 -15.24
CA LEU A 17 4.38 -12.58 -14.92
C LEU A 17 3.28 -12.80 -15.95
N LEU A 18 2.88 -11.75 -16.67
CA LEU A 18 1.93 -11.91 -17.76
C LEU A 18 2.48 -12.85 -18.84
N PHE A 19 3.77 -12.73 -19.14
CA PHE A 19 4.40 -13.45 -20.25
C PHE A 19 4.69 -14.91 -19.91
N ASP A 20 4.75 -15.26 -18.62
CA ASP A 20 4.81 -16.66 -18.16
C ASP A 20 3.52 -17.41 -18.46
N LEU A 21 2.39 -16.71 -18.63
CA LEU A 21 1.11 -17.31 -19.03
C LEU A 21 1.00 -17.52 -20.54
N LEU A 22 1.90 -16.94 -21.33
CA LEU A 22 1.81 -17.00 -22.78
C LEU A 22 2.59 -18.21 -23.33
N PRO A 23 2.10 -18.83 -24.42
CA PRO A 23 2.82 -19.93 -25.07
C PRO A 23 4.21 -19.52 -25.58
N VAL A 24 4.36 -18.24 -25.96
CA VAL A 24 5.62 -17.66 -26.44
C VAL A 24 5.81 -16.31 -25.74
N SER A 25 6.77 -16.25 -24.84
CA SER A 25 7.15 -15.01 -24.16
C SER A 25 8.08 -14.18 -25.06
N PRO A 26 7.92 -12.84 -25.13
CA PRO A 26 8.85 -11.99 -25.84
C PRO A 26 10.23 -11.99 -25.16
N SER A 27 11.32 -11.89 -25.93
CA SER A 27 12.68 -11.95 -25.41
C SER A 27 13.02 -10.80 -24.45
N ASP A 28 12.29 -9.70 -24.55
CA ASP A 28 12.39 -8.49 -23.73
C ASP A 28 11.30 -8.38 -22.66
N ALA A 29 10.61 -9.48 -22.32
CA ALA A 29 9.54 -9.55 -21.31
C ALA A 29 9.89 -8.84 -19.99
N ALA A 30 11.14 -8.94 -19.51
CA ALA A 30 11.59 -8.32 -18.28
C ALA A 30 11.63 -6.77 -18.32
N ALA A 31 11.62 -6.18 -19.52
CA ALA A 31 11.68 -4.74 -19.72
C ALA A 31 10.30 -4.09 -19.95
N TYR A 32 9.23 -4.88 -19.96
CA TYR A 32 7.86 -4.37 -20.06
C TYR A 32 7.43 -3.66 -18.79
N ARG A 33 6.61 -2.61 -18.96
CA ARG A 33 6.03 -1.84 -17.86
C ARG A 33 4.52 -1.98 -17.83
N PHE A 34 3.97 -2.21 -16.64
CA PHE A 34 2.52 -2.18 -16.40
C PHE A 34 2.03 -0.74 -16.21
N ASP A 35 0.88 -0.41 -16.79
CA ASP A 35 0.26 0.92 -16.75
C ASP A 35 -1.29 0.80 -16.73
N SER A 36 -1.96 1.75 -16.06
CA SER A 36 -3.42 1.95 -16.18
C SER A 36 -3.67 3.24 -16.95
N VAL A 37 -4.42 3.16 -18.05
CA VAL A 37 -4.54 4.28 -18.98
C VAL A 37 -5.98 4.77 -19.10
N ALA A 38 -6.20 6.01 -18.68
CA ALA A 38 -7.46 6.73 -18.88
C ALA A 38 -7.53 7.38 -20.27
N ILE A 39 -8.56 7.01 -21.04
CA ILE A 39 -8.86 7.60 -22.35
C ILE A 39 -9.94 8.65 -22.16
N LYS A 40 -9.64 9.90 -22.54
CA LYS A 40 -10.47 11.06 -22.14
C LYS A 40 -11.83 11.17 -22.85
N GLU A 41 -12.00 10.61 -24.04
CA GLU A 41 -13.25 10.69 -24.80
C GLU A 41 -13.40 9.51 -25.78
N PRO A 42 -14.44 8.65 -25.65
CA PRO A 42 -15.27 8.50 -24.46
C PRO A 42 -14.41 8.13 -23.24
N LYS A 43 -14.87 8.48 -22.03
CA LYS A 43 -14.14 8.25 -20.78
C LYS A 43 -14.18 6.77 -20.42
N PHE A 44 -13.10 6.04 -20.67
CA PHE A 44 -12.89 4.68 -20.17
C PHE A 44 -11.44 4.50 -19.74
N GLU A 45 -11.23 3.56 -18.83
CA GLU A 45 -9.94 3.24 -18.21
C GLU A 45 -9.63 1.79 -18.55
N ILE A 46 -8.44 1.56 -19.10
CA ILE A 46 -7.94 0.20 -19.36
C ILE A 46 -6.95 -0.09 -18.25
N ASP A 47 -7.31 -1.01 -17.35
CA ASP A 47 -6.56 -1.27 -16.12
C ASP A 47 -5.29 -2.10 -16.38
N GLY A 48 -5.26 -2.92 -17.43
CA GLY A 48 -4.14 -3.81 -17.73
C GLY A 48 -3.43 -3.49 -19.04
N VAL A 49 -2.65 -2.41 -19.11
CA VAL A 49 -1.83 -2.12 -20.30
C VAL A 49 -0.36 -2.42 -20.01
N PHE A 50 0.27 -3.25 -20.85
CA PHE A 50 1.69 -3.57 -20.75
C PHE A 50 2.43 -2.95 -21.93
N LEU A 51 3.28 -1.99 -21.60
CA LEU A 51 4.00 -1.16 -22.55
C LEU A 51 5.39 -1.78 -22.85
N PRO A 52 5.75 -1.92 -24.14
CA PRO A 52 7.06 -2.41 -24.53
C PRO A 52 8.18 -1.41 -24.13
N PRO A 53 9.44 -1.87 -24.06
CA PRO A 53 10.58 -1.01 -23.76
C PRO A 53 10.75 0.11 -24.79
N GLU A 54 11.12 1.30 -24.31
CA GLU A 54 11.35 2.45 -25.18
C GLU A 54 12.59 2.24 -26.06
N GLY A 55 12.45 2.44 -27.36
CA GLY A 55 13.55 2.26 -28.31
C GLY A 55 13.87 0.80 -28.67
N GLY A 56 13.08 -0.16 -28.20
CA GLY A 56 13.18 -1.57 -28.60
C GLY A 56 12.68 -1.83 -30.04
N ASP A 57 13.16 -2.94 -30.61
CA ASP A 57 12.71 -3.46 -31.91
C ASP A 57 11.30 -4.05 -31.82
N ASN A 58 10.95 -4.65 -30.67
CA ASN A 58 9.61 -5.13 -30.37
C ASN A 58 8.77 -3.98 -29.79
N ARG A 59 7.69 -3.61 -30.50
CA ARG A 59 6.77 -2.55 -30.08
C ARG A 59 5.34 -3.06 -29.91
N THR A 60 5.19 -4.33 -29.54
CA THR A 60 3.89 -4.93 -29.27
C THR A 60 3.38 -4.50 -27.90
N VAL A 61 2.20 -3.87 -27.88
CA VAL A 61 1.47 -3.56 -26.64
C VAL A 61 0.55 -4.72 -26.26
N TYR A 62 0.49 -5.06 -24.96
CA TYR A 62 -0.44 -6.09 -24.47
C TYR A 62 -1.56 -5.45 -23.65
N PHE A 63 -2.79 -5.85 -23.93
CA PHE A 63 -3.98 -5.53 -23.15
C PHE A 63 -4.37 -6.77 -22.35
N CYS A 64 -4.32 -6.69 -21.04
CA CYS A 64 -4.67 -7.79 -20.15
C CYS A 64 -5.97 -7.48 -19.43
N GLU A 65 -6.90 -8.45 -19.43
CA GLU A 65 -8.06 -8.40 -18.55
C GLU A 65 -8.24 -9.64 -17.70
N VAL A 66 -8.62 -9.40 -16.45
CA VAL A 66 -8.79 -10.45 -15.45
C VAL A 66 -10.26 -10.50 -15.04
N GLN A 67 -10.94 -11.59 -15.38
CA GLN A 67 -12.38 -11.69 -15.24
C GLN A 67 -12.80 -12.85 -14.33
N PHE A 68 -13.06 -12.56 -13.05
CA PHE A 68 -13.51 -13.54 -12.06
C PHE A 68 -15.02 -13.76 -11.99
N GLN A 69 -15.80 -12.92 -12.65
CA GLN A 69 -17.26 -13.01 -12.68
C GLN A 69 -17.73 -13.04 -14.13
N LYS A 70 -18.83 -13.71 -14.42
CA LYS A 70 -19.31 -13.74 -15.80
C LYS A 70 -19.74 -12.33 -16.24
N ASP A 71 -19.09 -11.80 -17.28
CA ASP A 71 -19.44 -10.54 -17.93
C ASP A 71 -19.76 -10.82 -19.40
N GLU A 72 -21.04 -10.76 -19.74
CA GLU A 72 -21.54 -11.06 -21.10
C GLU A 72 -21.20 -9.96 -22.12
N LYS A 73 -20.47 -8.91 -21.72
CA LYS A 73 -20.04 -7.81 -22.59
C LYS A 73 -18.52 -7.59 -22.56
N LEU A 74 -17.75 -8.55 -22.04
CA LEU A 74 -16.31 -8.37 -21.88
C LEU A 74 -15.61 -8.13 -23.21
N TYR A 75 -15.86 -8.96 -24.23
CA TYR A 75 -15.18 -8.87 -25.51
C TYR A 75 -15.56 -7.61 -26.30
N GLU A 76 -16.82 -7.19 -26.24
CA GLU A 76 -17.32 -5.90 -26.76
C GLU A 76 -16.45 -4.75 -26.23
N ARG A 77 -16.29 -4.73 -24.90
CA ARG A 77 -15.54 -3.70 -24.17
C ARG A 77 -14.06 -3.80 -24.50
N LEU A 78 -13.45 -4.95 -24.25
CA LEU A 78 -12.02 -5.18 -24.43
C LEU A 78 -11.55 -4.78 -25.83
N PHE A 79 -12.21 -5.25 -26.88
CA PHE A 79 -11.79 -4.94 -28.25
C PHE A 79 -12.05 -3.48 -28.62
N GLY A 80 -13.20 -2.92 -28.21
CA GLY A 80 -13.50 -1.51 -28.45
C GLY A 80 -12.47 -0.57 -27.82
N GLU A 81 -12.13 -0.84 -26.56
CA GLU A 81 -11.21 -0.05 -25.76
C GLU A 81 -9.76 -0.21 -26.23
N SER A 82 -9.31 -1.46 -26.44
CA SER A 82 -7.97 -1.79 -26.93
C SER A 82 -7.69 -1.18 -28.29
N PHE A 83 -8.63 -1.31 -29.24
CA PHE A 83 -8.46 -0.76 -30.59
C PHE A 83 -8.48 0.76 -30.60
N LEU A 84 -9.30 1.39 -29.75
CA LEU A 84 -9.29 2.85 -29.65
C LEU A 84 -7.97 3.36 -29.04
N TYR A 85 -7.44 2.68 -28.02
CA TYR A 85 -6.12 3.00 -27.47
C TYR A 85 -5.02 2.84 -28.52
N PHE A 86 -4.96 1.66 -29.15
CA PHE A 86 -3.98 1.32 -30.17
C PHE A 86 -4.02 2.32 -31.34
N TYR A 87 -5.21 2.65 -31.84
CA TYR A 87 -5.39 3.66 -32.89
C TYR A 87 -4.79 5.03 -32.49
N ARG A 88 -5.04 5.50 -31.26
CA ARG A 88 -4.52 6.78 -30.77
C ARG A 88 -3.00 6.77 -30.59
N GLN A 89 -2.44 5.61 -30.27
CA GLN A 89 -1.02 5.42 -30.03
C GLN A 89 -0.30 4.70 -31.18
N ARG A 90 -0.88 4.67 -32.40
CA ARG A 90 -0.34 3.95 -33.57
C ARG A 90 1.09 4.33 -34.00
N HIS A 91 1.61 5.43 -33.48
CA HIS A 91 2.98 5.88 -33.75
C HIS A 91 3.99 5.26 -32.78
N ARG A 92 3.52 4.66 -31.68
CA ARG A 92 4.31 4.05 -30.61
C ARG A 92 4.39 2.54 -30.74
N PHE A 93 3.37 1.91 -31.33
CA PHE A 93 3.21 0.46 -31.36
C PHE A 93 3.01 -0.02 -32.79
N ASP A 94 3.67 -1.14 -33.10
CA ASP A 94 3.60 -1.77 -34.43
C ASP A 94 2.66 -2.99 -34.44
N ASP A 95 2.34 -3.53 -33.26
CA ASP A 95 1.42 -4.66 -33.08
C ASP A 95 0.71 -4.60 -31.71
N TRP A 96 -0.34 -5.41 -31.54
CA TRP A 96 -1.11 -5.54 -30.30
C TRP A 96 -1.41 -7.01 -29.97
N GLN A 97 -1.56 -7.29 -28.68
CA GLN A 97 -1.94 -8.58 -28.15
C GLN A 97 -2.97 -8.38 -27.03
N ALA A 98 -3.91 -9.31 -26.88
CA ALA A 98 -4.89 -9.33 -25.80
C ALA A 98 -4.76 -10.61 -24.99
N VAL A 99 -4.76 -10.50 -23.66
CA VAL A 99 -4.69 -11.62 -22.73
C VAL A 99 -5.87 -11.55 -21.79
N ILE A 100 -6.72 -12.56 -21.80
CA ILE A 100 -7.89 -12.64 -20.92
C ILE A 100 -7.69 -13.80 -19.96
N ILE A 101 -7.70 -13.51 -18.67
CA ILE A 101 -7.48 -14.46 -17.60
C ILE A 101 -8.81 -14.75 -16.89
N TYR A 102 -9.20 -16.03 -16.90
CA TYR A 102 -10.40 -16.54 -16.27
C TYR A 102 -10.05 -17.55 -15.17
N PRO A 103 -10.80 -17.63 -14.06
CA PRO A 103 -10.65 -18.74 -13.12
C PRO A 103 -10.99 -20.09 -13.75
N ALA A 104 -11.99 -20.14 -14.64
CA ALA A 104 -12.46 -21.34 -15.32
C ALA A 104 -13.23 -21.01 -16.59
N ARG A 105 -13.36 -21.96 -17.53
CA ARG A 105 -14.15 -21.77 -18.77
C ARG A 105 -15.60 -21.36 -18.52
N THR A 106 -16.17 -21.77 -17.39
CA THR A 106 -17.56 -21.44 -17.01
C THR A 106 -17.79 -19.94 -16.76
N THR A 107 -16.72 -19.17 -16.54
CA THR A 107 -16.78 -17.72 -16.35
C THR A 107 -16.61 -16.91 -17.64
N GLU A 108 -16.20 -17.56 -18.73
CA GLU A 108 -16.15 -16.92 -20.05
C GLU A 108 -17.55 -16.51 -20.52
N GLN A 109 -17.64 -15.41 -21.25
CA GLN A 109 -18.91 -14.96 -21.83
C GLN A 109 -19.50 -16.00 -22.78
N THR A 110 -20.82 -16.12 -22.80
CA THR A 110 -21.50 -17.17 -23.57
C THR A 110 -21.47 -16.87 -25.06
N GLN A 111 -21.63 -15.60 -25.43
CA GLN A 111 -21.71 -15.18 -26.82
C GLN A 111 -20.33 -14.81 -27.36
N THR A 112 -19.60 -15.81 -27.85
CA THR A 112 -18.25 -15.63 -28.42
C THR A 112 -18.24 -15.56 -29.95
N HIS A 113 -19.29 -16.07 -30.60
CA HIS A 113 -19.38 -16.17 -32.06
C HIS A 113 -19.19 -14.83 -32.82
N PRO A 114 -19.68 -13.67 -32.33
CA PRO A 114 -19.42 -12.40 -33.00
C PRO A 114 -17.93 -12.08 -33.14
N TYR A 115 -17.10 -12.51 -32.19
CA TYR A 115 -15.67 -12.22 -32.10
C TYR A 115 -14.78 -13.38 -32.55
N ARG A 116 -15.36 -14.46 -33.09
CA ARG A 116 -14.65 -15.71 -33.42
C ARG A 116 -13.37 -15.54 -34.24
N ALA A 117 -13.30 -14.54 -35.12
CA ALA A 117 -12.11 -14.28 -35.92
C ALA A 117 -10.95 -13.73 -35.07
N LEU A 118 -11.25 -12.85 -34.11
CA LEU A 118 -10.27 -12.34 -33.15
C LEU A 118 -9.90 -13.42 -32.14
N LEU A 119 -10.88 -14.13 -31.59
CA LEU A 119 -10.64 -15.18 -30.60
C LEU A 119 -9.88 -16.41 -31.14
N ALA A 120 -9.83 -16.55 -32.47
CA ALA A 120 -9.08 -17.60 -33.15
C ALA A 120 -7.74 -17.11 -33.71
N SER A 121 -7.42 -15.82 -33.59
CA SER A 121 -6.12 -15.29 -33.99
C SER A 121 -5.06 -15.61 -32.92
N ASP A 122 -3.81 -15.50 -33.32
CA ASP A 122 -2.64 -15.56 -32.45
C ASP A 122 -2.45 -14.30 -31.59
N GLN A 123 -3.28 -13.27 -31.79
CA GLN A 123 -3.25 -12.03 -31.02
C GLN A 123 -4.11 -12.08 -29.74
N VAL A 124 -4.98 -13.09 -29.58
CA VAL A 124 -5.89 -13.17 -28.43
C VAL A 124 -5.69 -14.47 -27.64
N HIS A 125 -5.20 -14.32 -26.41
CA HIS A 125 -4.88 -15.41 -25.50
C HIS A 125 -5.95 -15.52 -24.43
N ARG A 126 -6.64 -16.66 -24.36
CA ARG A 126 -7.59 -16.97 -23.29
C ARG A 126 -6.95 -17.97 -22.34
N ILE A 127 -6.69 -17.52 -21.12
CA ILE A 127 -6.01 -18.26 -20.08
C ILE A 127 -7.04 -18.67 -19.03
N TYR A 128 -7.10 -19.97 -18.73
CA TYR A 128 -7.97 -20.52 -17.70
C TYR A 128 -7.10 -21.06 -16.56
N LEU A 129 -7.24 -20.48 -15.37
CA LEU A 129 -6.37 -20.77 -14.24
C LEU A 129 -6.51 -22.22 -13.75
N ASP A 130 -7.71 -22.80 -13.83
CA ASP A 130 -7.96 -24.21 -13.52
C ASP A 130 -7.33 -25.20 -14.53
N GLU A 131 -6.80 -24.71 -15.66
CA GLU A 131 -6.15 -25.52 -16.69
C GLU A 131 -4.60 -25.42 -16.67
N LEU A 132 -4.03 -24.61 -15.78
CA LEU A 132 -2.56 -24.42 -15.70
C LEU A 132 -1.82 -25.62 -15.11
N GLY A 133 -2.51 -26.60 -14.52
CA GLY A 133 -1.90 -27.79 -13.92
C GLY A 133 -1.69 -27.66 -12.41
N ASP A 134 -0.80 -28.50 -11.85
CA ASP A 134 -0.53 -28.51 -10.41
C ASP A 134 0.31 -27.29 -10.00
N PRO A 135 -0.16 -26.45 -9.05
CA PRO A 135 0.60 -25.32 -8.53
C PRO A 135 2.03 -25.64 -8.06
N GLN A 136 2.30 -26.89 -7.65
CA GLN A 136 3.62 -27.28 -7.16
C GLN A 136 4.67 -27.39 -8.26
N ASP A 137 4.26 -27.81 -9.46
CA ASP A 137 5.15 -28.01 -10.61
C ASP A 137 5.33 -26.73 -11.45
N LEU A 138 4.51 -25.72 -11.17
CA LEU A 138 4.53 -24.47 -11.91
C LEU A 138 5.68 -23.54 -11.48
N PRO A 139 6.19 -22.68 -12.38
CA PRO A 139 7.04 -21.57 -12.03
C PRO A 139 6.43 -20.73 -10.89
N LEU A 140 7.28 -20.19 -10.03
CA LEU A 140 6.86 -19.49 -8.82
C LEU A 140 5.85 -18.36 -9.12
N GLY A 141 6.08 -17.64 -10.22
CA GLY A 141 5.18 -16.62 -10.73
C GLY A 141 3.76 -17.10 -11.02
N LEU A 142 3.62 -18.24 -11.70
CA LEU A 142 2.32 -18.85 -11.98
C LEU A 142 1.66 -19.39 -10.70
N GLY A 143 2.45 -19.89 -9.77
CA GLY A 143 1.98 -20.29 -8.44
C GLY A 143 1.38 -19.12 -7.65
N LEU A 144 1.95 -17.91 -7.76
CA LEU A 144 1.39 -16.68 -7.18
C LEU A 144 0.05 -16.30 -7.82
N ILE A 145 -0.03 -16.40 -9.15
CA ILE A 145 -1.26 -16.16 -9.91
C ILE A 145 -2.35 -17.12 -9.44
N LEU A 146 -2.07 -18.42 -9.31
CA LEU A 146 -3.05 -19.39 -8.81
C LEU A 146 -3.47 -19.14 -7.36
N LEU A 147 -2.57 -18.61 -6.52
CA LEU A 147 -2.89 -18.36 -5.11
C LEU A 147 -4.08 -17.39 -4.97
N THR A 148 -4.13 -16.36 -5.81
CA THR A 148 -5.21 -15.34 -5.82
C THR A 148 -6.61 -15.90 -6.10
N SER A 149 -6.71 -17.08 -6.72
CA SER A 149 -7.99 -17.72 -7.08
C SER A 149 -8.37 -18.86 -6.13
N ALA A 150 -7.40 -19.38 -5.35
CA ALA A 150 -7.56 -20.50 -4.44
C ALA A 150 -8.61 -20.27 -3.33
N ASN A 151 -9.15 -21.36 -2.79
CA ASN A 151 -9.96 -21.31 -1.58
C ASN A 151 -9.07 -21.30 -0.32
N GLN A 152 -9.64 -21.04 0.86
CA GLN A 152 -8.87 -20.86 2.10
C GLN A 152 -7.98 -22.05 2.46
N THR A 153 -8.49 -23.27 2.32
CA THR A 153 -7.75 -24.48 2.64
C THR A 153 -6.57 -24.68 1.70
N GLN A 154 -6.81 -24.55 0.38
CA GLN A 154 -5.78 -24.70 -0.64
C GLN A 154 -4.74 -23.58 -0.56
N ALA A 155 -5.18 -22.33 -0.38
CA ALA A 155 -4.33 -21.16 -0.33
C ALA A 155 -3.32 -21.24 0.84
N THR A 156 -3.74 -21.80 1.98
CA THR A 156 -2.85 -21.99 3.13
C THR A 156 -1.66 -22.89 2.79
N GLN A 157 -1.93 -24.06 2.18
CA GLN A 157 -0.88 -25.01 1.79
C GLN A 157 -0.02 -24.47 0.63
N GLN A 158 -0.66 -23.83 -0.35
CA GLN A 158 0.01 -23.26 -1.51
C GLN A 158 0.92 -22.10 -1.09
N ALA A 159 0.45 -21.19 -0.24
CA ALA A 159 1.25 -20.07 0.25
C ALA A 159 2.48 -20.54 1.04
N ARG A 160 2.33 -21.55 1.92
CA ARG A 160 3.45 -22.21 2.61
C ARG A 160 4.49 -22.72 1.62
N THR A 161 4.03 -23.44 0.60
CA THR A 161 4.91 -24.02 -0.43
C THR A 161 5.63 -22.94 -1.23
N LEU A 162 4.92 -21.88 -1.60
CA LEU A 162 5.49 -20.75 -2.35
C LEU A 162 6.54 -19.98 -1.53
N VAL A 163 6.32 -19.79 -0.22
CA VAL A 163 7.33 -19.18 0.66
C VAL A 163 8.59 -20.05 0.72
N ALA A 164 8.44 -21.36 0.93
CA ALA A 164 9.57 -22.27 0.97
C ALA A 164 10.35 -22.29 -0.36
N ARG A 165 9.65 -22.35 -1.49
CA ARG A 165 10.25 -22.27 -2.83
C ARG A 165 10.95 -20.94 -3.07
N ALA A 166 10.34 -19.82 -2.69
CA ALA A 166 10.96 -18.50 -2.83
C ALA A 166 12.27 -18.43 -2.04
N GLN A 167 12.32 -19.03 -0.85
CA GLN A 167 13.53 -19.08 -0.03
C GLN A 167 14.62 -20.00 -0.58
N GLN A 168 14.27 -21.01 -1.37
CA GLN A 168 15.21 -21.98 -1.94
C GLN A 168 15.69 -21.60 -3.34
N GLU A 169 14.79 -21.11 -4.19
CA GLU A 169 15.03 -20.84 -5.61
C GLU A 169 15.61 -19.44 -5.85
N ILE A 170 15.28 -18.45 -5.01
CA ILE A 170 15.69 -17.05 -5.21
C ILE A 170 16.91 -16.73 -4.35
N THR A 171 18.04 -16.45 -5.01
CA THR A 171 19.28 -16.06 -4.32
C THR A 171 19.32 -14.57 -3.94
N ASN A 172 18.61 -13.73 -4.69
CA ASN A 172 18.54 -12.29 -4.43
C ASN A 172 17.57 -12.00 -3.28
N THR A 173 18.10 -11.53 -2.14
CA THR A 173 17.32 -11.24 -0.94
C THR A 173 16.19 -10.22 -1.18
N THR A 174 16.41 -9.21 -2.03
CA THR A 174 15.40 -8.19 -2.32
C THR A 174 14.23 -8.77 -3.11
N GLU A 175 14.52 -9.59 -4.11
CA GLU A 175 13.51 -10.25 -4.93
C GLU A 175 12.74 -11.29 -4.12
N GLN A 176 13.46 -12.08 -3.32
CA GLN A 176 12.89 -13.04 -2.39
C GLN A 176 11.90 -12.36 -1.43
N GLN A 177 12.29 -11.24 -0.82
CA GLN A 177 11.43 -10.47 0.06
C GLN A 177 10.20 -9.93 -0.68
N ALA A 178 10.36 -9.42 -1.90
CA ALA A 178 9.24 -8.90 -2.69
C ALA A 178 8.18 -9.98 -2.98
N ILE A 179 8.62 -11.21 -3.29
CA ILE A 179 7.71 -12.35 -3.50
C ILE A 179 7.01 -12.73 -2.18
N ILE A 180 7.74 -12.84 -1.07
CA ILE A 180 7.14 -13.16 0.24
C ILE A 180 6.11 -12.09 0.64
N GLU A 181 6.43 -10.80 0.46
CA GLU A 181 5.49 -9.70 0.69
C GLU A 181 4.22 -9.83 -0.15
N LEU A 182 4.36 -10.28 -1.39
CA LEU A 182 3.23 -10.46 -2.27
C LEU A 182 2.36 -11.66 -1.85
N ILE A 183 2.96 -12.78 -1.42
CA ILE A 183 2.21 -13.91 -0.83
C ILE A 183 1.40 -13.45 0.37
N ILE A 184 2.02 -12.69 1.28
CA ILE A 184 1.35 -12.11 2.45
C ILE A 184 0.19 -11.23 2.01
N THR A 185 0.43 -10.33 1.05
CA THR A 185 -0.59 -9.42 0.52
C THR A 185 -1.79 -10.22 0.02
N ILE A 186 -1.56 -11.25 -0.80
CA ILE A 186 -2.63 -12.11 -1.30
C ILE A 186 -3.40 -12.75 -0.15
N MET A 187 -2.71 -13.36 0.82
CA MET A 187 -3.35 -14.04 1.95
C MET A 187 -4.20 -13.09 2.80
N VAL A 188 -3.69 -11.91 3.13
CA VAL A 188 -4.41 -10.92 3.97
C VAL A 188 -5.64 -10.37 3.24
N TYR A 189 -5.51 -10.01 1.97
CA TYR A 189 -6.63 -9.43 1.21
C TYR A 189 -7.69 -10.46 0.80
N GLN A 190 -7.28 -11.70 0.51
CA GLN A 190 -8.19 -12.77 0.10
C GLN A 190 -8.96 -13.36 1.28
N PHE A 191 -8.35 -13.38 2.48
CA PHE A 191 -8.96 -13.96 3.69
C PHE A 191 -9.05 -12.94 4.82
N THR A 192 -10.02 -12.03 4.70
CA THR A 192 -10.25 -10.93 5.67
C THR A 192 -10.64 -11.36 7.09
N HIS A 193 -10.80 -12.66 7.33
CA HIS A 193 -11.14 -13.22 8.65
C HIS A 193 -9.97 -13.93 9.32
N ILE A 194 -8.84 -14.12 8.63
CA ILE A 194 -7.65 -14.71 9.21
C ILE A 194 -6.89 -13.60 9.94
N SER A 195 -6.62 -13.82 11.22
CA SER A 195 -5.85 -12.89 12.04
C SER A 195 -4.39 -12.86 11.58
N ARG A 196 -3.71 -11.76 11.90
CA ARG A 196 -2.27 -11.60 11.65
C ARG A 196 -1.45 -12.77 12.20
N GLN A 197 -1.73 -13.20 13.43
CA GLN A 197 -1.03 -14.29 14.10
C GLN A 197 -1.22 -15.62 13.37
N GLU A 198 -2.41 -15.85 12.82
CA GLU A 198 -2.67 -17.03 12.01
C GLU A 198 -1.90 -16.99 10.68
N VAL A 199 -1.77 -15.84 10.02
CA VAL A 199 -0.93 -15.72 8.81
C VAL A 199 0.56 -15.95 9.14
N GLU A 200 1.07 -15.43 10.26
CA GLU A 200 2.44 -15.68 10.74
C GLU A 200 2.66 -17.18 11.01
N MET A 201 1.74 -17.84 11.70
CA MET A 201 1.79 -19.29 11.97
C MET A 201 1.62 -20.14 10.70
N ILE A 202 0.82 -19.66 9.75
CA ILE A 202 0.63 -20.33 8.47
C ILE A 202 1.93 -20.28 7.68
N LEU A 203 2.54 -19.11 7.54
CA LEU A 203 3.69 -18.94 6.66
C LEU A 203 5.03 -19.21 7.35
N ASP A 204 5.04 -19.40 8.66
CA ASP A 204 6.24 -19.52 9.51
C ASP A 204 7.19 -18.31 9.32
N ILE A 205 6.61 -17.11 9.28
CA ILE A 205 7.32 -15.84 9.11
C ILE A 205 6.85 -14.80 10.13
N ARG A 206 7.70 -13.80 10.41
CA ARG A 206 7.34 -12.63 11.21
C ARG A 206 6.85 -11.51 10.29
N LEU A 207 5.57 -11.14 10.37
CA LEU A 207 4.98 -10.09 9.51
C LEU A 207 5.44 -8.68 9.89
N GLN A 208 5.90 -8.50 11.13
CA GLN A 208 6.37 -7.22 11.67
C GLN A 208 7.52 -6.58 10.87
N ASP A 209 8.28 -7.38 10.12
CA ASP A 209 9.39 -6.93 9.29
C ASP A 209 8.96 -6.59 7.84
N THR A 210 7.68 -6.72 7.50
CA THR A 210 7.17 -6.58 6.11
C THR A 210 6.60 -5.19 5.87
N ARG A 211 6.75 -4.66 4.64
CA ARG A 211 6.21 -3.33 4.28
C ARG A 211 4.69 -3.25 4.42
N VAL A 212 3.99 -4.32 4.04
CA VAL A 212 2.52 -4.40 4.15
C VAL A 212 2.06 -4.19 5.60
N TYR A 213 2.81 -4.71 6.56
CA TYR A 213 2.52 -4.52 7.97
C TYR A 213 2.79 -3.08 8.42
N GLN A 214 3.89 -2.48 7.96
CA GLN A 214 4.25 -1.10 8.30
C GLN A 214 3.20 -0.12 7.76
N GLU A 215 2.82 -0.27 6.49
CA GLU A 215 1.78 0.54 5.84
C GLU A 215 0.42 0.41 6.54
N ALA A 216 -0.03 -0.82 6.82
CA ALA A 216 -1.31 -1.03 7.51
C ALA A 216 -1.30 -0.48 8.94
N ARG A 217 -0.16 -0.56 9.64
CA ARG A 217 0.01 0.04 10.96
C ARG A 217 -0.03 1.57 10.87
N GLU A 218 0.66 2.16 9.90
CA GLU A 218 0.65 3.60 9.65
C GLU A 218 -0.75 4.11 9.33
N GLU A 219 -1.49 3.43 8.44
CA GLU A 219 -2.88 3.76 8.09
C GLU A 219 -3.78 3.71 9.34
N GLY A 220 -3.68 2.65 10.15
CA GLY A 220 -4.44 2.54 11.40
C GLY A 220 -4.11 3.63 12.42
N VAL A 221 -2.83 4.05 12.52
CA VAL A 221 -2.42 5.17 13.36
C VAL A 221 -3.00 6.49 12.84
N GLN A 222 -2.97 6.73 11.52
CA GLN A 222 -3.54 7.93 10.92
C GLN A 222 -5.06 8.01 11.10
N GLU A 223 -5.77 6.89 10.93
CA GLU A 223 -7.20 6.82 11.18
C GLU A 223 -7.53 7.07 12.66
N GLY A 224 -6.78 6.46 13.58
CA GLY A 224 -6.93 6.70 15.02
C GLY A 224 -6.73 8.16 15.40
N LEU A 225 -5.65 8.78 14.90
CA LEU A 225 -5.35 10.20 15.09
C LEU A 225 -6.46 11.10 14.53
N ALA A 226 -6.98 10.78 13.34
CA ALA A 226 -8.08 11.53 12.74
C ALA A 226 -9.36 11.42 13.58
N GLN A 227 -9.68 10.23 14.09
CA GLN A 227 -10.83 10.00 14.97
C GLN A 227 -10.71 10.75 16.30
N GLU A 228 -9.53 10.71 16.92
CA GLU A 228 -9.26 11.42 18.18
C GLU A 228 -9.35 12.94 18.00
N ARG A 229 -8.72 13.49 16.96
CA ARG A 229 -8.83 14.91 16.59
C ARG A 229 -10.29 15.31 16.39
N ALA A 230 -11.06 14.49 15.67
CA ALA A 230 -12.48 14.76 15.43
C ALA A 230 -13.32 14.70 16.71
N LEU A 231 -12.99 13.80 17.64
CA LEU A 231 -13.64 13.72 18.95
C LEU A 231 -13.31 14.95 19.80
N LEU A 232 -12.03 15.28 19.97
CA LEU A 232 -11.58 16.43 20.75
C LEU A 232 -12.10 17.74 20.18
N THR A 233 -12.10 17.91 18.86
CA THR A 233 -12.69 19.10 18.20
C THR A 233 -14.18 19.25 18.55
N ARG A 234 -14.94 18.15 18.58
CA ARG A 234 -16.36 18.17 18.99
C ARG A 234 -16.51 18.49 20.48
N MET A 235 -15.66 17.94 21.33
CA MET A 235 -15.68 18.20 22.78
C MET A 235 -15.32 19.66 23.09
N LEU A 236 -14.27 20.19 22.46
CA LEU A 236 -13.89 21.59 22.57
C LEU A 236 -15.04 22.49 22.11
N THR A 237 -15.62 22.21 20.94
CA THR A 237 -16.74 23.02 20.42
C THR A 237 -17.93 23.07 21.38
N ARG A 238 -18.18 21.98 22.12
CA ARG A 238 -19.23 21.91 23.14
C ARG A 238 -18.86 22.64 24.45
N LYS A 239 -17.60 22.59 24.86
CA LYS A 239 -17.11 23.16 26.13
C LYS A 239 -16.85 24.66 26.03
N VAL A 240 -16.10 25.08 25.02
CA VAL A 240 -15.62 26.47 24.88
C VAL A 240 -16.35 27.26 23.79
N GLY A 241 -17.24 26.61 23.02
CA GLY A 241 -17.99 27.24 21.93
C GLY A 241 -17.28 27.13 20.58
N LYS A 242 -17.68 27.95 19.60
CA LYS A 242 -17.16 27.87 18.23
C LYS A 242 -15.65 28.16 18.19
N LEU A 243 -14.86 27.17 17.77
CA LEU A 243 -13.43 27.30 17.60
C LEU A 243 -13.07 28.35 16.53
N SER A 244 -12.04 29.14 16.82
CA SER A 244 -11.43 30.04 15.83
C SER A 244 -10.72 29.24 14.74
N GLN A 245 -10.52 29.85 13.56
CA GLN A 245 -9.81 29.18 12.47
C GLN A 245 -8.36 28.84 12.84
N SER A 246 -7.71 29.72 13.63
CA SER A 246 -6.36 29.48 14.14
C SER A 246 -6.32 28.28 15.09
N ALA A 247 -7.21 28.23 16.08
CA ALA A 247 -7.25 27.13 17.05
C ALA A 247 -7.55 25.79 16.37
N SER A 248 -8.45 25.77 15.39
CA SER A 248 -8.77 24.56 14.61
C SER A 248 -7.55 24.04 13.84
N LEU A 249 -6.77 24.94 13.22
CA LEU A 249 -5.54 24.56 12.52
C LEU A 249 -4.47 24.03 13.48
N GLN A 250 -4.29 24.66 14.64
CA GLN A 250 -3.30 24.22 15.64
C GLN A 250 -3.68 22.85 16.22
N VAL A 251 -4.95 22.63 16.59
CA VAL A 251 -5.44 21.32 17.06
C VAL A 251 -5.26 20.25 15.98
N GLY A 252 -5.47 20.61 14.71
CA GLY A 252 -5.23 19.71 13.57
C GLY A 252 -3.76 19.35 13.33
N GLN A 253 -2.81 20.05 13.95
CA GLN A 253 -1.37 19.79 13.84
C GLN A 253 -0.79 19.08 15.06
N LEU A 254 -1.54 18.96 16.16
CA LEU A 254 -1.07 18.33 17.39
C LEU A 254 -0.76 16.85 17.17
N SER A 255 0.34 16.40 17.76
CA SER A 255 0.71 14.99 17.80
C SER A 255 -0.30 14.18 18.63
N PHE A 256 -0.27 12.85 18.49
CA PHE A 256 -1.07 11.95 19.33
C PHE A 256 -0.89 12.24 20.84
N ARG A 257 0.36 12.50 21.27
CA ARG A 257 0.68 12.78 22.68
C ARG A 257 0.07 14.09 23.16
N GLN A 258 0.12 15.11 22.31
CA GLN A 258 -0.44 16.42 22.62
C GLN A 258 -1.97 16.42 22.62
N LEU A 259 -2.59 15.56 21.79
CA LEU A 259 -4.04 15.34 21.83
C LEU A 259 -4.46 14.68 23.14
N GLY A 260 -3.68 13.73 23.66
CA GLY A 260 -3.86 13.17 25.00
C GLY A 260 -3.83 14.23 26.10
N ASP A 261 -2.76 15.04 26.15
CA ASP A 261 -2.64 16.16 27.11
C ASP A 261 -3.78 17.18 26.97
N LEU A 262 -4.19 17.48 25.72
CA LEU A 262 -5.32 18.36 25.44
C LEU A 262 -6.63 17.76 25.95
N GLY A 263 -6.82 16.44 25.81
CA GLY A 263 -7.99 15.73 26.31
C GLY A 263 -8.15 15.83 27.83
N GLU A 264 -7.04 15.78 28.58
CA GLU A 264 -7.03 15.99 30.02
C GLU A 264 -7.30 17.46 30.38
N ALA A 265 -6.56 18.39 29.77
CA ALA A 265 -6.70 19.83 30.04
C ALA A 265 -8.12 20.35 29.69
N LEU A 266 -8.73 19.79 28.65
CA LEU A 266 -10.08 20.13 28.19
C LEU A 266 -11.15 19.99 29.28
N LEU A 267 -10.95 19.10 30.25
CA LEU A 267 -11.91 18.89 31.34
C LEU A 267 -12.09 20.15 32.20
N GLU A 268 -11.01 20.91 32.37
CA GLU A 268 -10.95 22.12 33.19
C GLU A 268 -11.32 23.40 32.42
N PHE A 269 -11.38 23.34 31.09
CA PHE A 269 -11.68 24.52 30.26
C PHE A 269 -13.10 25.06 30.51
N GLN A 270 -13.19 26.38 30.64
CA GLN A 270 -14.43 27.14 30.82
C GLN A 270 -14.74 28.04 29.62
N ALA A 271 -13.72 28.51 28.89
CA ALA A 271 -13.87 29.42 27.75
C ALA A 271 -12.78 29.23 26.68
N MET A 272 -12.97 29.84 25.51
CA MET A 272 -11.98 29.81 24.42
C MET A 272 -10.59 30.30 24.85
N ALA A 273 -10.53 31.25 25.79
CA ALA A 273 -9.27 31.78 26.32
C ALA A 273 -8.40 30.70 27.00
N ASP A 274 -9.01 29.66 27.57
CA ASP A 274 -8.28 28.55 28.20
C ASP A 274 -7.58 27.69 27.14
N LEU A 275 -8.27 27.40 26.03
CA LEU A 275 -7.69 26.70 24.88
C LEU A 275 -6.57 27.51 24.24
N ASP A 276 -6.78 28.81 24.02
CA ASP A 276 -5.74 29.69 23.46
C ASP A 276 -4.51 29.74 24.39
N THR A 277 -4.73 29.83 25.69
CA THR A 277 -3.66 29.81 26.70
C THR A 277 -2.88 28.50 26.65
N TRP A 278 -3.58 27.36 26.59
CA TRP A 278 -2.95 26.05 26.53
C TRP A 278 -2.12 25.86 25.24
N LEU A 279 -2.65 26.25 24.08
CA LEU A 279 -1.94 26.18 22.79
C LEU A 279 -0.70 27.09 22.77
N ASN A 280 -0.81 28.29 23.35
CA ASN A 280 0.32 29.21 23.48
C ASN A 280 1.38 28.65 24.43
N GLN A 281 1.00 28.11 25.59
CA GLN A 281 1.92 27.48 26.54
C GLN A 281 2.71 26.33 25.91
N LEU A 282 2.04 25.48 25.12
CA LEU A 282 2.70 24.40 24.39
C LEU A 282 3.75 24.95 23.42
N THR A 283 3.37 25.92 22.59
CA THR A 283 4.24 26.52 21.57
C THR A 283 5.43 27.26 22.21
N GLU A 284 5.18 28.01 23.29
CA GLU A 284 6.22 28.73 24.05
C GLU A 284 7.21 27.76 24.69
N LYS A 285 6.72 26.70 25.35
CA LYS A 285 7.59 25.68 25.95
C LYS A 285 8.43 24.95 24.91
N GLN A 286 7.85 24.58 23.77
CA GLN A 286 8.60 23.98 22.66
C GLN A 286 9.73 24.91 22.21
N THR A 287 9.42 26.20 22.00
CA THR A 287 10.40 27.20 21.55
C THR A 287 11.51 27.41 22.58
N GLU A 288 11.14 27.46 23.86
CA GLU A 288 12.09 27.64 24.96
C GLU A 288 13.04 26.45 25.09
N VAL A 289 12.51 25.23 25.07
CA VAL A 289 13.31 24.00 25.17
C VAL A 289 14.24 23.87 23.97
N VAL A 290 13.75 24.07 22.75
CA VAL A 290 14.60 24.05 21.54
C VAL A 290 15.72 25.08 21.62
N LYS A 291 15.43 26.31 22.08
CA LYS A 291 16.44 27.35 22.25
C LYS A 291 17.51 26.97 23.29
N LYS A 292 17.10 26.39 24.43
CA LYS A 292 18.02 25.92 25.48
C LYS A 292 18.91 24.76 24.98
N LEU A 293 18.33 23.84 24.23
CA LEU A 293 19.05 22.72 23.62
C LEU A 293 20.08 23.22 22.60
N ILE A 294 19.71 24.16 21.73
CA ILE A 294 20.64 24.75 20.76
C ILE A 294 21.81 25.46 21.46
N GLN A 295 21.52 26.20 22.55
CA GLN A 295 22.55 26.90 23.30
C GLN A 295 23.56 25.94 23.96
N LYS A 296 23.11 24.77 24.42
CA LYS A 296 23.95 23.80 25.12
C LYS A 296 24.66 22.83 24.18
N LEU A 297 23.92 22.26 23.23
CA LEU A 297 24.36 21.13 22.40
C LEU A 297 24.79 21.56 20.99
N GLY A 298 24.56 22.81 20.61
CA GLY A 298 24.84 23.33 19.28
C GLY A 298 23.67 23.13 18.30
N ALA A 299 23.95 23.19 17.00
CA ALA A 299 22.90 23.07 15.98
C ALA A 299 22.20 21.71 16.05
N LEU A 300 20.87 21.73 16.12
CA LEU A 300 20.04 20.52 16.08
C LEU A 300 19.75 20.12 14.63
N GLU A 301 19.76 18.82 14.36
CA GLU A 301 19.29 18.29 13.09
C GLU A 301 17.78 18.47 12.94
N ALA A 302 17.30 18.58 11.70
CA ALA A 302 15.87 18.76 11.40
C ALA A 302 15.03 17.62 12.03
N SER A 303 15.50 16.38 11.94
CA SER A 303 14.83 15.22 12.52
C SER A 303 14.67 15.33 14.04
N THR A 304 15.71 15.77 14.77
CA THR A 304 15.66 15.98 16.21
C THR A 304 14.70 17.11 16.57
N SER A 305 14.70 18.20 15.79
CA SER A 305 13.77 19.30 16.01
C SER A 305 12.32 18.88 15.80
N ASP A 306 12.04 18.02 14.83
CA ASP A 306 10.67 17.55 14.57
C ASP A 306 10.22 16.57 15.67
N GLN A 307 11.10 15.70 16.17
CA GLN A 307 10.80 14.85 17.33
C GLN A 307 10.44 15.66 18.58
N ILE A 308 11.10 16.79 18.83
CA ILE A 308 10.78 17.68 19.96
C ILE A 308 9.40 18.35 19.79
N LYS A 309 8.95 18.58 18.56
CA LYS A 309 7.60 19.12 18.30
C LYS A 309 6.50 18.08 18.52
N GLU A 310 6.83 16.80 18.52
CA GLU A 310 5.86 15.71 18.66
C GLU A 310 5.64 15.26 20.12
N ILE A 311 6.51 15.66 21.05
CA ILE A 311 6.39 15.27 22.47
C ILE A 311 5.34 16.10 23.22
N SER A 312 4.83 15.52 24.32
CA SER A 312 3.80 16.11 25.19
C SER A 312 4.35 17.28 26.02
N LEU A 313 3.44 18.07 26.63
CA LEU A 313 3.82 19.19 27.50
C LEU A 313 4.51 18.69 28.78
N SER A 314 4.08 17.54 29.31
CA SER A 314 4.72 16.86 30.44
C SER A 314 6.13 16.36 30.08
N GLN A 315 6.31 15.82 28.88
CA GLN A 315 7.63 15.39 28.39
C GLN A 315 8.58 16.56 28.13
N LEU A 316 8.07 17.70 27.65
CA LEU A 316 8.87 18.92 27.51
C LEU A 316 9.40 19.40 28.87
N GLN A 317 8.61 19.28 29.95
CA GLN A 317 9.08 19.60 31.30
C GLN A 317 10.17 18.64 31.77
N LEU A 318 10.00 17.33 31.55
CA LEU A 318 11.05 16.34 31.86
C LEU A 318 12.33 16.58 31.06
N LEU A 319 12.21 16.93 29.78
CA LEU A 319 13.34 17.27 28.93
C LEU A 319 14.06 18.51 29.44
N GLU A 320 13.32 19.52 29.93
CA GLU A 320 13.87 20.74 30.52
C GLU A 320 14.68 20.50 31.81
N GLU A 321 14.39 19.41 32.52
CA GLU A 321 15.20 18.99 33.67
C GLU A 321 16.41 18.15 33.22
N ALA A 322 16.17 17.15 32.38
CA ALA A 322 17.17 16.16 31.96
C ALA A 322 18.25 16.74 31.04
N TYR A 323 17.94 17.72 30.19
CA TYR A 323 18.90 18.20 29.19
C TYR A 323 20.17 18.81 29.80
N LYS A 324 20.11 19.22 31.08
CA LYS A 324 21.26 19.76 31.82
C LYS A 324 22.37 18.74 32.02
N ASP A 325 22.05 17.46 31.95
CA ASP A 325 23.01 16.37 32.13
C ASP A 325 23.48 15.76 30.81
N PHE A 326 22.90 16.14 29.65
CA PHE A 326 23.32 15.63 28.35
C PHE A 326 24.70 16.17 27.93
N PRO A 327 25.72 15.31 27.75
CA PRO A 327 27.04 15.73 27.27
C PRO A 327 27.08 15.96 25.76
N SER A 328 26.19 15.35 24.98
CA SER A 328 26.16 15.47 23.52
C SER A 328 24.74 15.41 22.92
N ILE A 329 24.64 15.68 21.61
CA ILE A 329 23.39 15.52 20.85
C ILE A 329 22.93 14.06 20.83
N ASN A 330 23.85 13.09 20.88
CA ASN A 330 23.48 11.67 20.88
C ASN A 330 22.64 11.29 22.10
N ASP A 331 22.94 11.88 23.27
CA ASP A 331 22.18 11.63 24.49
C ASP A 331 20.74 12.17 24.39
N LEU A 332 20.56 13.31 23.70
CA LEU A 332 19.24 13.86 23.39
C LEU A 332 18.47 12.92 22.44
N THR A 333 19.13 12.42 21.40
CA THR A 333 18.53 11.48 20.44
C THR A 333 18.15 10.17 21.12
N ASP A 334 19.01 9.63 21.98
CA ASP A 334 18.75 8.40 22.74
C ASP A 334 17.59 8.60 23.72
N TRP A 335 17.52 9.76 24.37
CA TRP A 335 16.40 10.11 25.25
C TRP A 335 15.09 10.18 24.47
N LEU A 336 15.06 10.87 23.32
CA LEU A 336 13.87 10.97 22.46
C LEU A 336 13.43 9.59 21.94
N GLN A 337 14.38 8.72 21.57
CA GLN A 337 14.08 7.34 21.20
C GLN A 337 13.53 6.51 22.36
N ALA A 338 14.03 6.71 23.58
CA ALA A 338 13.51 6.03 24.76
C ALA A 338 12.06 6.46 25.07
N GLN A 339 11.74 7.74 24.92
CA GLN A 339 10.35 8.25 25.04
C GLN A 339 9.43 7.75 23.92
N SER A 340 9.99 7.46 22.74
CA SER A 340 9.26 6.79 21.66
C SER A 340 8.96 5.33 21.98
N LYS A 341 9.93 4.59 22.52
CA LYS A 341 9.82 3.16 22.83
C LYS A 341 8.96 2.84 24.06
N ALA A 342 9.02 3.65 25.12
CA ALA A 342 8.22 3.42 26.34
C ALA A 342 6.71 3.38 26.05
N ASP A 343 6.27 4.13 25.05
CA ASP A 343 4.87 4.20 24.62
C ASP A 343 4.45 2.99 23.77
N ALA A 344 5.36 2.40 23.00
CA ALA A 344 5.09 1.22 22.18
C ALA A 344 4.83 -0.06 23.01
N THR A 345 5.15 -0.02 24.31
CA THR A 345 4.88 -1.11 25.27
C THR A 345 3.55 -0.99 26.01
N LEU A 346 2.83 0.14 25.87
CA LEU A 346 1.52 0.39 26.49
C LEU A 346 0.34 0.27 25.52
N SER A 347 0.60 0.18 24.20
CA SER A 347 -0.34 -0.17 23.12
C SER A 347 -0.23 -1.64 22.75
#